data_AF-D7IA86-F1
#
_entry.id   AF-D7IA86-F1
#
_cell.length_a   1.000
_cell.length_b   1.000
_cell.length_c   1.000
_cell.angle_alpha   90.00
_cell.angle_beta   90.00
_cell.angle_gamma   90.00
#
_symmetry.space_group_name_H-M   'P 1'
#
loop_
_entity.id
_entity.type
_entity.pdbx_description
1 polymer ?
#
loop_
_entity_poly.entity_id
_entity_poly.type
_entity_poly.pdbx_seq_one_letter_code
_entity_poly.pdbx_strand_id
1 'polypeptide(L)'
;MKSIRSVICFCLFLFVFNQLLFADKTIENDSLYTSEYISRIYMAEPERALSLLDGAESKKTIPLRIIHELRSRVYRNMYMTKLAFLYAKKSYLLDSVSQKDPKHLLTMTVDLAELAVLMSDHKESMRYALDGIKLAQKEKDKGAESKLLFCIGENKWQLSFKEEAYDYFDKAIKLLQGTSSKLEMAMLSYFYGMKMDYLLNDSRSKEALEVGLKREKLLKDIAKLPEKTKGFLDLQYTYLYAKMSYICYLEGKYDQAEKYYQQYLSTENSQTPDGKTYAIPYLLVSKQYQKVVDQCQDFKKLMQEQDTVNLQYISILQKEVKAYKGLKDFEKVAALRESIISIIDGINSKDKQNAALELNAIHKADEQEEYIAEQTLQLRIRNISLAFLGCVTCLILFVLWRIWRHTIIVKYKNKMLAKFINEKLAGKVENKQLFIDGDAEDPIAVPLDLEPETGFSEKDDLSPDEVVESREEEDENKKIFKELNRIVVQDQLYLSPELSREDLAQIVHLNNARFARMIKENTGTNFNGYINELRINYAIQLLKQHPNYTIRAIADEAGFNSTPILYSMFKKKTGMTPYEFKKAQESLG
;
A
#
# COMPACT_ATOMS: atom_id res chain seq x y z
N MET A 1 29.75 -37.48 -0.25
CA MET A 1 29.28 -36.18 0.31
C MET A 1 28.59 -35.23 -0.67
N LYS A 2 28.78 -35.33 -2.01
CA LYS A 2 28.04 -34.48 -2.99
C LYS A 2 26.56 -34.87 -3.18
N SER A 3 26.24 -36.17 -3.08
CA SER A 3 24.85 -36.66 -3.24
C SER A 3 23.90 -36.17 -2.14
N ILE A 4 24.34 -36.14 -0.88
CA ILE A 4 23.50 -35.72 0.27
C ILE A 4 23.13 -34.23 0.21
N ARG A 5 24.01 -33.36 -0.31
CA ARG A 5 23.73 -31.91 -0.45
C ARG A 5 22.70 -31.62 -1.56
N SER A 6 22.71 -32.37 -2.66
CA SER A 6 21.69 -32.23 -3.70
C SER A 6 20.32 -32.72 -3.25
N VAL A 7 20.25 -33.79 -2.46
CA VAL A 7 18.99 -34.30 -1.91
C VAL A 7 18.38 -33.31 -0.91
N ILE A 8 19.20 -32.71 -0.03
CA ILE A 8 18.71 -31.71 0.95
C ILE A 8 18.23 -30.42 0.26
N CYS A 9 18.93 -29.93 -0.77
CA CYS A 9 18.46 -28.79 -1.56
C CYS A 9 17.18 -29.12 -2.34
N PHE A 10 17.04 -30.34 -2.88
CA PHE A 10 15.84 -30.74 -3.61
C PHE A 10 14.64 -30.92 -2.66
N CYS A 11 14.85 -31.41 -1.44
CA CYS A 11 13.83 -31.51 -0.40
C CYS A 11 13.41 -30.13 0.15
N LEU A 12 14.35 -29.19 0.34
CA LEU A 12 14.02 -27.81 0.72
C LEU A 12 13.29 -27.06 -0.40
N PHE A 13 13.68 -27.30 -1.66
CA PHE A 13 12.97 -26.74 -2.82
C PHE A 13 11.56 -27.33 -2.92
N LEU A 14 11.36 -28.64 -2.74
CA LEU A 14 10.04 -29.27 -2.70
C LEU A 14 9.19 -28.83 -1.50
N PHE A 15 9.79 -28.48 -0.35
CA PHE A 15 9.08 -27.97 0.82
C PHE A 15 8.58 -26.54 0.59
N VAL A 16 9.41 -25.67 0.00
CA VAL A 16 9.03 -24.29 -0.38
C VAL A 16 8.07 -24.29 -1.57
N PHE A 17 8.26 -25.20 -2.54
CA PHE A 17 7.36 -25.36 -3.69
C PHE A 17 6.02 -25.97 -3.27
N ASN A 18 5.98 -26.87 -2.27
CA ASN A 18 4.72 -27.32 -1.66
C ASN A 18 4.02 -26.20 -0.89
N GLN A 19 4.73 -25.30 -0.20
CA GLN A 19 4.08 -24.15 0.45
C GLN A 19 3.54 -23.11 -0.55
N LEU A 20 4.09 -23.04 -1.76
CA LEU A 20 3.56 -22.22 -2.87
C LEU A 20 2.45 -22.93 -3.68
N LEU A 21 2.42 -24.26 -3.72
CA LEU A 21 1.37 -25.07 -4.38
C LEU A 21 0.19 -25.44 -3.46
N PHE A 22 0.34 -25.36 -2.14
CA PHE A 22 -0.76 -25.56 -1.18
C PHE A 22 -1.50 -24.28 -0.78
N ALA A 23 -1.22 -23.14 -1.43
CA ALA A 23 -2.07 -21.96 -1.33
C ALA A 23 -3.35 -22.06 -2.19
N ASP A 24 -3.51 -23.13 -2.99
CA ASP A 24 -4.60 -23.22 -3.95
C ASP A 24 -5.07 -24.68 -4.15
N LYS A 25 -5.46 -25.35 -3.06
CA LYS A 25 -6.42 -26.47 -3.08
C LYS A 25 -6.73 -26.97 -1.68
N THR A 26 -7.86 -26.50 -1.15
CA THR A 26 -8.83 -27.29 -0.37
C THR A 26 -10.07 -26.42 -0.23
N ILE A 27 -10.77 -26.20 -1.35
CA ILE A 27 -12.19 -25.84 -1.28
C ILE A 27 -12.88 -27.14 -0.87
N GLU A 28 -13.00 -27.37 0.44
CA GLU A 28 -14.05 -28.26 0.93
C GLU A 28 -15.37 -27.67 0.40
N ASN A 29 -16.09 -28.46 -0.40
CA ASN A 29 -17.39 -28.12 -0.96
C ASN A 29 -18.44 -28.12 0.15
N ASP A 30 -18.28 -27.22 1.10
CA ASP A 30 -19.25 -26.97 2.16
C ASP A 30 -20.29 -26.01 1.53
N SER A 31 -21.34 -26.60 0.96
CA SER A 31 -22.30 -25.93 0.04
C SER A 31 -22.92 -24.64 0.59
N LEU A 32 -22.83 -24.44 1.90
CA LEU A 32 -23.38 -23.32 2.65
C LEU A 32 -22.47 -22.07 2.65
N TYR A 33 -21.14 -22.21 2.53
CA TYR A 33 -20.18 -21.08 2.64
C TYR A 33 -19.80 -20.50 1.27
N THR A 34 -20.81 -20.33 0.40
CA THR A 34 -20.64 -19.77 -0.96
C THR A 34 -21.33 -18.41 -1.07
N SER A 35 -20.74 -17.50 -1.85
CA SER A 35 -21.32 -16.17 -2.08
C SER A 35 -22.71 -16.25 -2.71
N GLU A 36 -22.93 -17.22 -3.60
CA GLU A 36 -24.22 -17.45 -4.26
C GLU A 36 -25.30 -17.93 -3.28
N TYR A 37 -24.99 -18.85 -2.37
CA TYR A 37 -25.95 -19.28 -1.35
C TYR A 37 -26.33 -18.13 -0.41
N ILE A 38 -25.33 -17.44 0.13
CA ILE A 38 -25.55 -16.32 1.07
C ILE A 38 -26.34 -15.19 0.39
N SER A 39 -26.04 -14.89 -0.89
CA SER A 39 -26.78 -13.89 -1.69
C SER A 39 -28.25 -14.24 -1.92
N ARG A 40 -28.65 -15.52 -1.81
CA ARG A 40 -30.06 -15.92 -1.94
C ARG A 40 -30.84 -15.78 -0.65
N ILE A 41 -30.19 -15.99 0.49
CA ILE A 41 -30.88 -16.01 1.79
C ILE A 41 -30.83 -14.67 2.53
N TYR A 42 -29.91 -13.76 2.21
CA TYR A 42 -29.66 -12.58 3.05
C TYR A 42 -30.89 -11.68 3.29
N MET A 43 -31.82 -11.64 2.34
CA MET A 43 -33.05 -10.86 2.50
C MET A 43 -34.03 -11.53 3.47
N ALA A 44 -34.15 -12.86 3.41
CA ALA A 44 -35.12 -13.64 4.17
C ALA A 44 -34.59 -14.05 5.56
N GLU A 45 -33.29 -14.34 5.67
CA GLU A 45 -32.62 -14.82 6.89
C GLU A 45 -31.33 -14.02 7.16
N PRO A 46 -31.43 -12.70 7.45
CA PRO A 46 -30.27 -11.83 7.55
C PRO A 46 -29.27 -12.22 8.66
N GLU A 47 -29.76 -12.62 9.84
CA GLU A 47 -28.88 -13.04 10.95
C GLU A 47 -28.10 -14.31 10.62
N ARG A 48 -28.77 -15.28 9.99
CA ARG A 48 -28.13 -16.50 9.51
C ARG A 48 -27.09 -16.20 8.43
N ALA A 49 -27.39 -15.26 7.53
CA ALA A 49 -26.45 -14.82 6.51
C ALA A 49 -25.18 -14.21 7.13
N LEU A 50 -25.30 -13.38 8.18
CA LEU A 50 -24.14 -12.85 8.92
C LEU A 50 -23.30 -13.97 9.56
N SER A 51 -23.95 -14.92 10.24
CA SER A 51 -23.25 -16.06 10.85
C SER A 51 -22.49 -16.91 9.82
N LEU A 52 -23.08 -17.15 8.64
CA LEU A 52 -22.41 -17.85 7.55
C LEU A 52 -21.24 -17.04 6.96
N LEU A 53 -21.34 -15.71 6.93
CA LEU A 53 -20.24 -14.85 6.49
C LEU A 53 -19.05 -14.90 7.46
N ASP A 54 -19.29 -14.97 8.76
CA ASP A 54 -18.23 -15.16 9.77
C ASP A 54 -17.52 -16.52 9.60
N GLY A 55 -18.29 -17.58 9.35
CA GLY A 55 -17.75 -18.89 9.03
C GLY A 55 -16.98 -18.91 7.71
N ALA A 56 -17.47 -18.22 6.67
CA ALA A 56 -16.77 -18.12 5.38
C ALA A 56 -15.45 -17.35 5.49
N GLU A 57 -15.39 -16.32 6.33
CA GLU A 57 -14.18 -15.55 6.60
C GLU A 57 -13.13 -16.39 7.34
N SER A 58 -13.53 -17.06 8.43
CA SER A 58 -12.63 -17.91 9.20
C SER A 58 -12.07 -19.07 8.39
N LYS A 59 -12.91 -19.72 7.56
CA LYS A 59 -12.51 -20.81 6.66
C LYS A 59 -11.85 -20.33 5.36
N LYS A 60 -11.83 -19.01 5.10
CA LYS A 60 -11.30 -18.39 3.87
C LYS A 60 -11.91 -18.96 2.58
N THR A 61 -13.20 -19.31 2.60
CA THR A 61 -13.89 -19.89 1.44
C THR A 61 -14.32 -18.84 0.42
N ILE A 62 -14.47 -17.59 0.84
CA ILE A 62 -14.88 -16.45 0.01
C ILE A 62 -13.82 -15.34 0.14
N PRO A 63 -13.45 -14.63 -0.96
CA PRO A 63 -12.57 -13.48 -0.87
C PRO A 63 -13.12 -12.39 0.07
N LEU A 64 -12.26 -11.82 0.91
CA LEU A 64 -12.66 -10.88 1.95
C LEU A 64 -13.46 -9.67 1.43
N ARG A 65 -13.13 -9.16 0.24
CA ARG A 65 -13.90 -8.08 -0.42
C ARG A 65 -15.37 -8.46 -0.66
N ILE A 66 -15.63 -9.70 -1.06
CA ILE A 66 -16.99 -10.20 -1.35
C ILE A 66 -17.72 -10.45 -0.03
N ILE A 67 -17.01 -10.90 1.01
CA ILE A 67 -17.59 -11.02 2.36
C ILE A 67 -18.07 -9.65 2.85
N HIS A 68 -17.25 -8.61 2.72
CA HIS A 68 -17.62 -7.25 3.10
C HIS A 68 -18.75 -6.67 2.24
N GLU A 69 -18.76 -6.92 0.93
CA GLU A 69 -19.90 -6.58 0.07
C GLU A 69 -21.20 -7.22 0.56
N LEU A 70 -21.17 -8.53 0.86
CA LEU A 70 -22.36 -9.24 1.33
C LEU A 70 -22.83 -8.77 2.70
N ARG A 71 -21.89 -8.49 3.64
CA ARG A 71 -22.24 -7.86 4.92
C ARG A 71 -22.92 -6.52 4.72
N SER A 72 -22.40 -5.68 3.81
CA SER A 72 -23.04 -4.40 3.47
C SER A 72 -24.48 -4.59 3.01
N ARG A 73 -24.73 -5.53 2.10
CA ARG A 73 -26.07 -5.84 1.60
C ARG A 73 -27.01 -6.35 2.71
N VAL A 74 -26.51 -7.19 3.62
CA VAL A 74 -27.29 -7.69 4.76
C VAL A 74 -27.67 -6.54 5.70
N TYR A 75 -26.71 -5.70 6.10
CA TYR A 75 -26.99 -4.57 6.97
C TYR A 75 -27.91 -3.53 6.31
N ARG A 76 -27.78 -3.30 4.99
CA ARG A 76 -28.70 -2.45 4.23
C ARG A 76 -30.13 -3.01 4.28
N ASN A 77 -30.30 -4.32 4.16
CA ASN A 77 -31.60 -4.99 4.29
C ASN A 77 -32.19 -4.89 5.71
N MET A 78 -31.33 -4.87 6.73
CA MET A 78 -31.70 -4.68 8.14
C MET A 78 -31.91 -3.20 8.53
N TYR A 79 -31.86 -2.27 7.58
CA TYR A 79 -31.93 -0.81 7.82
C TYR A 79 -30.81 -0.25 8.71
N MET A 80 -29.69 -0.97 8.83
CA MET A 80 -28.49 -0.54 9.56
C MET A 80 -27.52 0.18 8.60
N THR A 81 -27.88 1.40 8.20
CA THR A 81 -27.20 2.12 7.10
C THR A 81 -25.73 2.43 7.40
N LYS A 82 -25.35 2.72 8.66
CA LYS A 82 -23.95 3.04 8.96
C LYS A 82 -23.06 1.82 8.87
N LEU A 83 -23.54 0.67 9.34
CA LEU A 83 -22.82 -0.60 9.19
C LEU A 83 -22.74 -1.01 7.72
N ALA A 84 -23.83 -0.84 6.96
CA ALA A 84 -23.80 -1.09 5.53
C ALA A 84 -22.72 -0.26 4.83
N PHE A 85 -22.68 1.05 5.12
CA PHE A 85 -21.66 1.95 4.58
C PHE A 85 -20.24 1.56 5.00
N LEU A 86 -20.01 1.22 6.27
CA LEU A 86 -18.73 0.76 6.77
C LEU A 86 -18.23 -0.46 5.99
N TYR A 87 -19.05 -1.50 5.85
CA TYR A 87 -18.63 -2.72 5.16
C TYR A 87 -18.48 -2.51 3.66
N ALA A 88 -19.32 -1.68 3.03
CA ALA A 88 -19.11 -1.27 1.63
C ALA A 88 -17.76 -0.57 1.46
N LYS A 89 -17.38 0.29 2.42
CA LYS A 89 -16.11 1.01 2.42
C LYS A 89 -14.93 0.06 2.59
N LYS A 90 -15.02 -0.92 3.51
CA LYS A 90 -13.98 -1.96 3.66
C LYS A 90 -13.78 -2.75 2.37
N SER A 91 -14.87 -3.14 1.71
CA SER A 91 -14.84 -3.80 0.41
C SER A 91 -14.17 -2.93 -0.67
N TYR A 92 -14.62 -1.68 -0.81
CA TYR A 92 -14.06 -0.69 -1.73
C TYR A 92 -12.55 -0.49 -1.55
N LEU A 93 -12.07 -0.39 -0.31
CA LEU A 93 -10.65 -0.18 -0.01
C LEU A 93 -9.79 -1.37 -0.45
N LEU A 94 -10.27 -2.60 -0.27
CA LEU A 94 -9.57 -3.81 -0.71
C LEU A 94 -9.38 -3.83 -2.23
N ASP A 95 -10.39 -3.40 -3.01
CA ASP A 95 -10.25 -3.32 -4.46
C ASP A 95 -9.48 -2.10 -4.94
N SER A 96 -9.58 -0.96 -4.26
CA SER A 96 -8.83 0.25 -4.58
C SER A 96 -7.32 0.01 -4.45
N VAL A 97 -6.90 -0.71 -3.40
CA VAL A 97 -5.50 -1.10 -3.18
C VAL A 97 -5.04 -2.16 -4.18
N SER A 98 -5.88 -3.16 -4.45
CA SER A 98 -5.56 -4.28 -5.33
C SER A 98 -5.53 -3.87 -6.82
N GLN A 99 -6.41 -2.96 -7.22
CA GLN A 99 -6.68 -2.53 -8.62
C GLN A 99 -6.98 -3.69 -9.59
N LYS A 100 -7.36 -4.87 -9.09
CA LYS A 100 -7.56 -6.08 -9.89
C LYS A 100 -8.96 -6.20 -10.51
N ASP A 101 -9.96 -5.52 -9.95
CA ASP A 101 -11.36 -5.68 -10.37
C ASP A 101 -12.06 -4.31 -10.46
N PRO A 102 -11.93 -3.59 -11.59
CA PRO A 102 -12.52 -2.26 -11.75
C PRO A 102 -14.06 -2.29 -11.75
N LYS A 103 -14.68 -3.42 -12.14
CA LYS A 103 -16.14 -3.57 -12.13
C LYS A 103 -16.67 -3.69 -10.72
N HIS A 104 -16.07 -4.54 -9.90
CA HIS A 104 -16.48 -4.64 -8.50
C HIS A 104 -16.20 -3.34 -7.73
N LEU A 105 -15.06 -2.68 -7.99
CA LEU A 105 -14.76 -1.35 -7.45
C LEU A 105 -15.85 -0.34 -7.81
N LEU A 106 -16.33 -0.34 -9.06
CA LEU A 106 -17.42 0.51 -9.51
C LEU A 106 -18.73 0.20 -8.78
N THR A 107 -19.08 -1.08 -8.61
CA THR A 107 -20.25 -1.49 -7.82
C THR A 107 -20.19 -0.93 -6.40
N MET A 108 -19.05 -1.09 -5.72
CA MET A 108 -18.88 -0.55 -4.36
C MET A 108 -18.90 0.97 -4.32
N THR A 109 -18.39 1.64 -5.37
CA THR A 109 -18.47 3.11 -5.49
C THR A 109 -19.91 3.60 -5.58
N VAL A 110 -20.74 2.91 -6.36
CA VAL A 110 -22.18 3.20 -6.49
C VAL A 110 -22.89 2.97 -5.16
N ASP A 111 -22.65 1.83 -4.51
CA ASP A 111 -23.26 1.52 -3.21
C ASP A 111 -22.87 2.55 -2.14
N LEU A 112 -21.62 2.99 -2.11
CA LEU A 112 -21.16 4.04 -1.19
C LEU A 112 -21.83 5.39 -1.45
N ALA A 113 -22.01 5.77 -2.72
CA ALA A 113 -22.71 6.99 -3.08
C ALA A 113 -24.18 6.94 -2.62
N GLU A 114 -24.89 5.84 -2.90
CA GLU A 114 -26.29 5.63 -2.50
C GLU A 114 -26.45 5.59 -0.97
N LEU A 115 -25.61 4.82 -0.26
CA LEU A 115 -25.67 4.72 1.20
C LEU A 115 -25.38 6.07 1.87
N ALA A 116 -24.47 6.87 1.32
CA ALA A 116 -24.21 8.22 1.82
C ALA A 116 -25.41 9.16 1.60
N VAL A 117 -26.17 9.04 0.50
CA VAL A 117 -27.46 9.78 0.34
C VAL A 117 -28.42 9.42 1.47
N LEU A 118 -28.55 8.13 1.78
CA LEU A 118 -29.47 7.66 2.84
C LEU A 118 -29.09 8.19 4.23
N MET A 119 -27.79 8.36 4.50
CA MET A 119 -27.30 8.97 5.74
C MET A 119 -27.34 10.50 5.73
N SER A 120 -27.80 11.13 4.64
CA SER A 120 -27.70 12.58 4.40
C SER A 120 -26.25 13.12 4.47
N ASP A 121 -25.25 12.26 4.21
CA ASP A 121 -23.86 12.68 4.08
C ASP A 121 -23.59 13.11 2.63
N HIS A 122 -24.02 14.32 2.32
CA HIS A 122 -23.92 14.85 0.96
C HIS A 122 -22.48 14.97 0.46
N LYS A 123 -21.53 15.19 1.37
CA LYS A 123 -20.11 15.35 1.01
C LYS A 123 -19.54 14.02 0.55
N GLU A 124 -19.71 12.96 1.34
CA GLU A 124 -19.25 11.62 0.97
C GLU A 124 -19.97 11.12 -0.28
N SER A 125 -21.29 11.32 -0.36
CA SER A 125 -22.09 10.90 -1.52
C SER A 125 -21.61 11.57 -2.81
N MET A 126 -21.44 12.89 -2.80
CA MET A 126 -20.94 13.64 -3.96
C MET A 126 -19.52 13.22 -4.35
N ARG A 127 -18.64 12.93 -3.37
CA ARG A 127 -17.29 12.45 -3.65
C ARG A 127 -17.32 11.14 -4.44
N TYR A 128 -18.01 10.12 -3.91
CA TYR A 128 -18.09 8.82 -4.56
C TYR A 128 -18.83 8.89 -5.90
N ALA A 129 -19.87 9.71 -6.02
CA ALA A 129 -20.59 9.87 -7.28
C ALA A 129 -19.71 10.50 -8.38
N LEU A 130 -18.98 11.57 -8.07
CA LEU A 130 -18.11 12.25 -9.04
C LEU A 130 -16.92 11.37 -9.47
N ASP A 131 -16.31 10.66 -8.52
CA ASP A 131 -15.20 9.75 -8.82
C ASP A 131 -15.70 8.52 -9.60
N GLY A 132 -16.85 7.98 -9.22
CA GLY A 132 -17.46 6.83 -9.86
C GLY A 132 -17.93 7.08 -11.29
N ILE A 133 -18.36 8.31 -11.64
CA ILE A 133 -18.76 8.63 -13.03
C ILE A 133 -17.61 8.39 -14.00
N LYS A 134 -16.39 8.83 -13.65
CA LYS A 134 -15.20 8.62 -14.49
C LYS A 134 -14.90 7.14 -14.67
N LEU A 135 -15.05 6.36 -13.60
CA LEU A 135 -14.85 4.91 -13.62
C LEU A 135 -15.94 4.21 -14.46
N ALA A 136 -17.20 4.61 -14.31
CA ALA A 136 -18.33 4.08 -15.08
C ALA A 136 -18.15 4.32 -16.59
N GLN A 137 -17.72 5.53 -16.97
CA GLN A 137 -17.42 5.88 -18.35
C GLN A 137 -16.26 5.04 -18.92
N LYS A 138 -15.22 4.79 -18.12
CA LYS A 138 -14.09 3.94 -18.50
C LYS A 138 -14.52 2.48 -18.73
N GLU A 139 -15.34 1.94 -17.83
CA GLU A 139 -15.90 0.58 -17.94
C GLU A 139 -17.05 0.48 -18.95
N LYS A 140 -17.49 1.62 -19.51
CA LYS A 140 -18.65 1.75 -20.41
C LYS A 140 -19.95 1.22 -19.79
N ASP A 141 -20.08 1.34 -18.47
CA ASP A 141 -21.27 0.92 -17.72
C ASP A 141 -22.23 2.09 -17.56
N LYS A 142 -23.19 2.20 -18.50
CA LYS A 142 -24.22 3.23 -18.48
C LYS A 142 -25.16 3.11 -17.29
N GLY A 143 -25.38 1.89 -16.79
CA GLY A 143 -26.22 1.64 -15.62
C GLY A 143 -25.61 2.31 -14.39
N ALA A 144 -24.35 2.02 -14.11
CA ALA A 144 -23.61 2.64 -13.02
C ALA A 144 -23.51 4.17 -13.18
N GLU A 145 -23.16 4.67 -14.38
CA GLU A 145 -23.08 6.12 -14.63
C GLU A 145 -24.42 6.82 -14.34
N SER A 146 -25.53 6.23 -14.80
CA SER A 146 -26.87 6.77 -14.60
C SER A 146 -27.27 6.80 -13.12
N LYS A 147 -26.95 5.75 -12.33
CA LYS A 147 -27.20 5.73 -10.88
C LYS A 147 -26.44 6.82 -10.15
N LEU A 148 -25.17 7.03 -10.50
CA LEU A 148 -24.34 8.06 -9.87
C LEU A 148 -24.83 9.47 -10.19
N LEU A 149 -25.24 9.72 -11.44
CA LEU A 149 -25.90 10.97 -11.81
C LEU A 149 -27.22 11.16 -11.05
N PHE A 150 -27.99 10.10 -10.88
CA PHE A 150 -29.22 10.15 -10.09
C PHE A 150 -28.93 10.51 -8.63
N CYS A 151 -27.91 9.89 -8.02
CA CYS A 151 -27.45 10.23 -6.66
C CYS A 151 -27.06 11.71 -6.53
N ILE A 152 -26.36 12.28 -7.52
CA ILE A 152 -26.06 13.72 -7.52
C ILE A 152 -27.35 14.55 -7.54
N GLY A 153 -28.33 14.14 -8.35
CA GLY A 153 -29.66 14.75 -8.37
C GLY A 153 -30.34 14.70 -7.00
N GLU A 154 -30.32 13.55 -6.32
CA GLU A 154 -30.92 13.40 -4.99
C GLU A 154 -30.24 14.29 -3.95
N ASN A 155 -28.91 14.35 -3.93
CA ASN A 155 -28.16 15.25 -3.06
C ASN A 155 -28.55 16.72 -3.30
N LYS A 156 -28.59 17.14 -4.58
CA LYS A 156 -28.99 18.50 -4.96
C LYS A 156 -30.42 18.80 -4.53
N TRP A 157 -31.33 17.84 -4.68
CA TRP A 157 -32.72 17.99 -4.27
C TRP A 157 -32.85 18.15 -2.76
N GLN A 158 -32.13 17.33 -1.98
CA GLN A 158 -32.08 17.40 -0.51
C GLN A 158 -31.48 18.73 -0.03
N LEU A 159 -30.48 19.26 -0.73
CA LEU A 159 -29.88 20.58 -0.51
C LEU A 159 -30.71 21.75 -1.08
N SER A 160 -31.93 21.48 -1.57
CA SER A 160 -32.85 22.48 -2.15
C SER A 160 -32.41 23.16 -3.45
N PHE A 161 -31.38 22.65 -4.14
CA PHE A 161 -31.00 23.05 -5.50
C PHE A 161 -31.88 22.33 -6.53
N LYS A 162 -33.18 22.68 -6.58
CA LYS A 162 -34.21 21.90 -7.27
C LYS A 162 -34.00 21.77 -8.78
N GLU A 163 -33.76 22.87 -9.50
CA GLU A 163 -33.59 22.80 -10.97
C GLU A 163 -32.33 21.99 -11.36
N GLU A 164 -31.22 22.20 -10.65
CA GLU A 164 -30.02 21.38 -10.85
C GLU A 164 -30.31 19.89 -10.59
N ALA A 165 -31.09 19.57 -9.57
CA ALA A 165 -31.46 18.19 -9.29
C ALA A 165 -32.20 17.54 -10.46
N TYR A 166 -33.19 18.24 -11.02
CA TYR A 166 -33.94 17.73 -12.18
C TYR A 166 -33.08 17.61 -13.44
N ASP A 167 -32.12 18.51 -13.65
CA ASP A 167 -31.13 18.38 -14.74
C ASP A 167 -30.33 17.08 -14.60
N TYR A 168 -29.91 16.72 -13.37
CA TYR A 168 -29.18 15.48 -13.12
C TYR A 168 -30.08 14.24 -13.28
N PHE A 169 -31.33 14.29 -12.83
CA PHE A 169 -32.30 13.22 -13.10
C PHE A 169 -32.51 13.02 -14.59
N ASP A 170 -32.61 14.09 -15.38
CA ASP A 170 -32.77 14.01 -16.83
C ASP A 170 -31.52 13.48 -17.54
N LYS A 171 -30.32 13.84 -17.07
CA LYS A 171 -29.06 13.24 -17.57
C LYS A 171 -29.03 11.74 -17.31
N ALA A 172 -29.36 11.30 -16.10
CA ALA A 172 -29.43 9.88 -15.74
C ALA A 172 -30.43 9.10 -16.63
N ILE A 173 -31.64 9.63 -16.77
CA ILE A 173 -32.69 9.06 -17.63
C ILE A 173 -32.25 8.97 -19.08
N LYS A 174 -31.64 10.04 -19.62
CA LYS A 174 -31.21 10.11 -21.02
C LYS A 174 -30.17 9.04 -21.37
N LEU A 175 -29.27 8.69 -20.45
CA LEU A 175 -28.27 7.64 -20.68
C LEU A 175 -28.89 6.26 -20.94
N LEU A 176 -30.03 5.97 -20.31
CA LEU A 176 -30.72 4.68 -20.42
C LEU A 176 -31.80 4.66 -21.52
N GLN A 177 -32.14 5.81 -22.12
CA GLN A 177 -33.13 5.87 -23.20
C GLN A 177 -32.65 5.10 -24.44
N GLY A 178 -33.55 4.30 -25.01
CA GLY A 178 -33.26 3.49 -26.21
C GLY A 178 -32.47 2.21 -25.93
N THR A 179 -32.26 1.85 -24.67
CA THR A 179 -31.66 0.55 -24.32
C THR A 179 -32.57 -0.64 -24.66
N SER A 180 -31.93 -1.76 -24.99
CA SER A 180 -32.58 -3.07 -25.16
C SER A 180 -32.35 -4.00 -23.96
N SER A 181 -31.55 -3.58 -22.96
CA SER A 181 -31.23 -4.39 -21.79
C SER A 181 -32.41 -4.38 -20.81
N LYS A 182 -32.92 -5.56 -20.44
CA LYS A 182 -34.00 -5.71 -19.46
C LYS A 182 -33.68 -5.04 -18.12
N LEU A 183 -32.44 -5.15 -17.65
CA LEU A 183 -31.99 -4.53 -16.40
C LEU A 183 -32.04 -3.00 -16.49
N GLU A 184 -31.55 -2.44 -17.59
CA GLU A 184 -31.52 -0.99 -17.82
C GLU A 184 -32.94 -0.42 -18.05
N MET A 185 -33.82 -1.18 -18.71
CA MET A 185 -35.24 -0.81 -18.84
C MET A 185 -35.95 -0.79 -17.47
N ALA A 186 -35.66 -1.76 -16.60
CA ALA A 186 -36.20 -1.77 -15.24
C ALA A 186 -35.68 -0.58 -14.43
N MET A 187 -34.38 -0.26 -14.54
CA MET A 187 -33.76 0.91 -13.91
C MET A 187 -34.35 2.22 -14.42
N LEU A 188 -34.56 2.35 -15.73
CA LEU A 188 -35.20 3.52 -16.33
C LEU A 188 -36.65 3.70 -15.85
N SER A 189 -37.41 2.60 -15.72
CA SER A 189 -38.76 2.64 -15.12
C SER A 189 -38.72 3.13 -13.67
N TYR A 190 -37.74 2.65 -12.89
CA TYR A 190 -37.52 3.10 -11.52
C TYR A 190 -37.20 4.61 -11.46
N PHE A 191 -36.28 5.11 -12.27
CA PHE A 191 -35.95 6.55 -12.33
C PHE A 191 -37.14 7.41 -12.74
N TYR A 192 -37.97 6.96 -13.69
CA TYR A 192 -39.20 7.67 -13.98
C TYR A 192 -40.14 7.72 -12.78
N GLY A 193 -40.30 6.62 -12.04
CA GLY A 193 -41.10 6.59 -10.81
C GLY A 193 -40.60 7.55 -9.75
N MET A 194 -39.30 7.51 -9.46
CA MET A 194 -38.67 8.41 -8.49
C MET A 194 -38.79 9.87 -8.92
N LYS A 195 -38.55 10.20 -10.20
CA LYS A 195 -38.70 11.57 -10.70
C LYS A 195 -40.15 12.05 -10.57
N MET A 196 -41.15 11.20 -10.81
CA MET A 196 -42.56 11.55 -10.57
C MET A 196 -42.81 11.91 -9.10
N ASP A 197 -42.23 11.15 -8.16
CA ASP A 197 -42.35 11.44 -6.73
C ASP A 197 -41.71 12.76 -6.33
N TYR A 198 -40.48 13.03 -6.79
CA TYR A 198 -39.81 14.31 -6.56
C TYR A 198 -40.62 15.49 -7.14
N LEU A 199 -41.13 15.35 -8.37
CA LEU A 199 -41.97 16.39 -8.99
C LEU A 199 -43.27 16.63 -8.23
N LEU A 200 -43.94 15.58 -7.74
CA LEU A 200 -45.16 15.73 -6.95
C LEU A 200 -44.90 16.41 -5.59
N ASN A 201 -43.79 16.08 -4.93
CA ASN A 201 -43.38 16.74 -3.69
C ASN A 201 -43.16 18.24 -3.89
N ASP A 202 -42.61 18.65 -5.03
CA ASP A 202 -42.38 20.04 -5.39
C ASP A 202 -43.60 20.67 -6.11
N SER A 203 -44.77 20.02 -6.08
CA SER A 203 -46.04 20.49 -6.69
C SER A 203 -45.98 20.71 -8.22
N ARG A 204 -45.07 20.03 -8.93
CA ARG A 204 -44.89 20.07 -10.38
C ARG A 204 -45.69 18.95 -11.08
N SER A 205 -46.99 18.89 -10.84
CA SER A 205 -47.87 17.79 -11.30
C SER A 205 -47.94 17.64 -12.82
N LYS A 206 -47.89 18.75 -13.57
CA LYS A 206 -47.88 18.72 -15.05
C LYS A 206 -46.67 17.97 -15.60
N GLU A 207 -45.48 18.24 -15.07
CA GLU A 207 -44.26 17.53 -15.48
C GLU A 207 -44.26 16.08 -15.00
N ALA A 208 -44.80 15.82 -13.81
CA ALA A 208 -44.97 14.46 -13.31
C ALA A 208 -45.86 13.63 -14.25
N LEU A 209 -46.91 14.24 -14.82
CA LEU A 209 -47.78 13.60 -15.82
C LEU A 209 -47.00 13.22 -17.08
N GLU A 210 -46.16 14.13 -17.60
CA GLU A 210 -45.34 13.86 -18.78
C GLU A 210 -44.35 12.71 -18.55
N VAL A 211 -43.71 12.68 -17.38
CA VAL A 211 -42.83 11.58 -16.96
C VAL A 211 -43.61 10.26 -16.84
N GLY A 212 -44.81 10.30 -16.25
CA GLY A 212 -45.68 9.13 -16.12
C GLY A 212 -46.08 8.53 -17.46
N LEU A 213 -46.41 9.35 -18.46
CA LEU A 213 -46.70 8.88 -19.82
C LEU A 213 -45.49 8.22 -20.49
N LYS A 214 -44.28 8.76 -20.28
CA LYS A 214 -43.03 8.13 -20.76
C LYS A 214 -42.81 6.77 -20.10
N ARG A 215 -43.07 6.66 -18.80
CA ARG A 215 -43.00 5.39 -18.07
C ARG A 215 -44.03 4.38 -18.54
N GLU A 216 -45.26 4.81 -18.81
CA GLU A 216 -46.32 3.95 -19.34
C GLU A 216 -45.91 3.33 -20.67
N LYS A 217 -45.33 4.13 -21.58
CA LYS A 217 -44.79 3.64 -22.85
C LYS A 217 -43.68 2.60 -22.64
N LEU A 218 -42.74 2.89 -21.73
CA LEU A 218 -41.66 1.96 -21.41
C LEU A 218 -42.18 0.62 -20.85
N LEU A 219 -43.16 0.64 -19.96
CA LEU A 219 -43.77 -0.60 -19.43
C LEU A 219 -44.47 -1.40 -20.52
N LYS A 220 -45.09 -0.74 -21.50
CA LYS A 220 -45.66 -1.43 -22.69
C LYS A 220 -44.58 -2.08 -23.54
N ASP A 221 -43.40 -1.47 -23.64
CA ASP A 221 -42.27 -2.05 -24.36
C ASP A 221 -41.65 -3.22 -23.59
N ILE A 222 -41.50 -3.13 -22.26
CA ILE A 222 -41.08 -4.24 -21.39
C ILE A 222 -42.05 -5.42 -21.52
N ALA A 223 -43.36 -5.15 -21.58
CA ALA A 223 -44.39 -6.20 -21.70
C ALA A 223 -44.32 -7.02 -23.01
N LYS A 224 -43.62 -6.52 -24.04
CA LYS A 224 -43.39 -7.23 -25.31
C LYS A 224 -42.21 -8.20 -25.25
N LEU A 225 -41.35 -8.12 -24.22
CA LEU A 225 -40.18 -8.99 -24.08
C LEU A 225 -40.59 -10.45 -23.82
N PRO A 226 -39.83 -11.44 -24.32
CA PRO A 226 -40.18 -12.87 -24.21
C PRO A 226 -40.14 -13.38 -22.76
N GLU A 227 -39.19 -12.92 -21.94
CA GLU A 227 -39.12 -13.24 -20.50
C GLU A 227 -40.02 -12.33 -19.66
N LYS A 228 -41.33 -12.57 -19.75
CA LYS A 228 -42.32 -11.85 -18.95
C LYS A 228 -42.31 -12.34 -17.51
N THR A 229 -42.11 -11.45 -16.55
CA THR A 229 -42.47 -11.73 -15.16
C THR A 229 -43.82 -11.06 -14.91
N LYS A 230 -44.92 -11.82 -15.08
CA LYS A 230 -46.31 -11.29 -14.97
C LYS A 230 -46.51 -10.49 -13.68
N GLY A 231 -46.02 -10.99 -12.55
CA GLY A 231 -46.10 -10.29 -11.26
C GLY A 231 -45.31 -8.98 -11.18
N PHE A 232 -44.15 -8.88 -11.84
CA PHE A 232 -43.39 -7.62 -11.89
C PHE A 232 -44.19 -6.54 -12.64
N LEU A 233 -44.72 -6.86 -13.82
CA LEU A 233 -45.50 -5.91 -14.60
C LEU A 233 -46.78 -5.49 -13.88
N ASP A 234 -47.47 -6.44 -13.25
CA ASP A 234 -48.68 -6.16 -12.49
C ASP A 234 -48.41 -5.17 -11.34
N LEU A 235 -47.33 -5.36 -10.58
CA LEU A 235 -46.90 -4.41 -9.55
C LEU A 235 -46.57 -3.02 -10.12
N GLN A 236 -45.81 -2.97 -11.22
CA GLN A 236 -45.42 -1.70 -11.86
C GLN A 236 -46.62 -0.93 -12.40
N TYR A 237 -47.58 -1.61 -13.04
CA TYR A 237 -48.81 -1.00 -13.53
C TYR A 237 -49.72 -0.57 -12.38
N THR A 238 -49.82 -1.34 -11.31
CA THR A 238 -50.60 -0.97 -10.11
C THR A 238 -50.12 0.36 -9.56
N TYR A 239 -48.81 0.50 -9.32
CA TYR A 239 -48.22 1.77 -8.88
C TYR A 239 -48.48 2.89 -9.88
N LEU A 240 -48.22 2.64 -11.18
CA LEU A 240 -48.29 3.69 -12.20
C LEU A 240 -49.72 4.20 -12.36
N TYR A 241 -50.70 3.33 -12.52
CA TYR A 241 -52.09 3.71 -12.74
C TYR A 241 -52.69 4.42 -11.51
N ALA A 242 -52.39 3.94 -10.30
CA ALA A 242 -52.80 4.66 -9.09
C ALA A 242 -52.22 6.08 -9.05
N LYS A 243 -50.93 6.23 -9.38
CA LYS A 243 -50.27 7.53 -9.39
C LYS A 243 -50.78 8.45 -10.51
N MET A 244 -50.99 7.90 -11.71
CA MET A 244 -51.54 8.65 -12.84
C MET A 244 -52.97 9.12 -12.56
N SER A 245 -53.79 8.32 -11.86
CA SER A 245 -55.12 8.75 -11.43
C SER A 245 -55.05 9.98 -10.51
N TYR A 246 -54.13 9.97 -9.55
CA TYR A 246 -53.88 11.10 -8.66
C TYR A 246 -53.38 12.33 -9.41
N ILE A 247 -52.36 12.19 -10.27
CA ILE A 247 -51.79 13.30 -11.04
C ILE A 247 -52.85 13.92 -11.97
N CYS A 248 -53.59 13.10 -12.71
CA CYS A 248 -54.65 13.60 -13.60
C CYS A 248 -55.73 14.36 -12.83
N TYR A 249 -56.06 13.91 -11.60
CA TYR A 249 -57.02 14.63 -10.76
C TYR A 249 -56.51 16.01 -10.35
N LEU A 250 -55.23 16.12 -9.94
CA LEU A 250 -54.60 17.40 -9.61
C LEU A 250 -54.59 18.37 -10.79
N GLU A 251 -54.40 17.85 -12.00
CA GLU A 251 -54.41 18.64 -13.25
C GLU A 251 -55.83 18.96 -13.76
N GLY A 252 -56.88 18.60 -13.02
CA GLY A 252 -58.27 18.84 -13.41
C GLY A 252 -58.78 17.94 -14.55
N LYS A 253 -58.03 16.89 -14.92
CA LYS A 253 -58.37 15.93 -15.98
C LYS A 253 -59.18 14.76 -15.42
N TYR A 254 -60.37 15.04 -14.90
CA TYR A 254 -61.15 14.08 -14.11
C TYR A 254 -61.52 12.79 -14.85
N ASP A 255 -61.93 12.87 -16.12
CA ASP A 255 -62.26 11.68 -16.92
C ASP A 255 -61.04 10.76 -17.11
N GLN A 256 -59.86 11.36 -17.32
CA GLN A 256 -58.61 10.63 -17.44
C GLN A 256 -58.17 10.04 -16.09
N ALA A 257 -58.39 10.77 -15.00
CA ALA A 257 -58.13 10.30 -13.65
C ALA A 257 -58.94 9.04 -13.33
N GLU A 258 -60.25 9.08 -13.62
CA GLU A 258 -61.13 7.95 -13.39
C GLU A 258 -60.77 6.76 -14.29
N LYS A 259 -60.43 7.00 -15.56
CA LYS A 259 -59.94 5.96 -16.46
C LYS A 259 -58.71 5.24 -15.90
N TYR A 260 -57.71 5.98 -15.42
CA TYR A 260 -56.53 5.37 -14.79
C TYR A 260 -56.88 4.66 -13.49
N TYR A 261 -57.82 5.17 -12.70
CA TYR A 261 -58.28 4.51 -11.49
C TYR A 261 -58.95 3.16 -11.80
N GLN A 262 -59.76 3.07 -12.85
CA GLN A 262 -60.35 1.81 -13.32
C GLN A 262 -59.28 0.82 -13.82
N GLN A 263 -58.26 1.32 -14.52
CA GLN A 263 -57.11 0.48 -14.92
C GLN A 263 -56.34 -0.04 -13.71
N TYR A 264 -56.17 0.79 -12.67
CA TYR A 264 -55.60 0.36 -11.39
C TYR A 264 -56.42 -0.77 -10.76
N LEU A 265 -57.75 -0.64 -10.67
CA LEU A 265 -58.62 -1.68 -10.09
C LEU A 265 -58.58 -3.00 -10.85
N SER A 266 -58.19 -2.98 -12.13
CA SER A 266 -58.07 -4.17 -12.98
C SER A 266 -56.80 -4.99 -12.73
N THR A 267 -55.82 -4.47 -11.97
CA THR A 267 -54.58 -5.21 -11.67
C THR A 267 -54.78 -6.19 -10.51
N GLU A 268 -54.04 -7.29 -10.51
CA GLU A 268 -54.13 -8.32 -9.46
C GLU A 268 -53.64 -7.76 -8.12
N ASN A 269 -52.53 -7.02 -8.13
CA ASN A 269 -51.95 -6.43 -6.93
C ASN A 269 -52.83 -5.35 -6.30
N SER A 270 -53.72 -4.67 -7.03
CA SER A 270 -54.67 -3.70 -6.44
C SER A 270 -55.60 -4.31 -5.38
N GLN A 271 -55.73 -5.63 -5.36
CA GLN A 271 -56.56 -6.38 -4.41
C GLN A 271 -55.81 -6.76 -3.12
N THR A 272 -54.48 -6.71 -3.13
CA THR A 272 -53.67 -7.02 -1.94
C THR A 272 -53.72 -5.88 -0.93
N PRO A 273 -53.55 -6.14 0.38
CA PRO A 273 -53.55 -5.07 1.38
C PRO A 273 -52.52 -3.97 1.09
N ASP A 274 -51.33 -4.33 0.62
CA ASP A 274 -50.29 -3.36 0.23
C ASP A 274 -50.68 -2.59 -1.03
N GLY A 275 -51.13 -3.29 -2.08
CA GLY A 275 -51.46 -2.67 -3.35
C GLY A 275 -52.65 -1.71 -3.26
N LYS A 276 -53.62 -1.99 -2.38
CA LYS A 276 -54.73 -1.08 -2.04
C LYS A 276 -54.25 0.31 -1.63
N THR A 277 -53.08 0.40 -0.98
CA THR A 277 -52.57 1.67 -0.44
C THR A 277 -52.11 2.66 -1.52
N TYR A 278 -51.79 2.19 -2.74
CA TYR A 278 -51.30 3.05 -3.81
C TYR A 278 -52.34 4.06 -4.29
N ALA A 279 -53.64 3.73 -4.23
CA ALA A 279 -54.71 4.62 -4.67
C ALA A 279 -55.18 5.62 -3.61
N ILE A 280 -54.71 5.52 -2.36
CA ILE A 280 -55.13 6.41 -1.28
C ILE A 280 -54.97 7.91 -1.63
N PRO A 281 -53.87 8.38 -2.25
CA PRO A 281 -53.76 9.79 -2.65
C PRO A 281 -54.91 10.26 -3.54
N TYR A 282 -55.32 9.46 -4.54
CA TYR A 282 -56.45 9.75 -5.42
C TYR A 282 -57.78 9.76 -4.65
N LEU A 283 -57.99 8.77 -3.79
CA LEU A 283 -59.22 8.67 -2.99
C LEU A 283 -59.36 9.85 -2.01
N LEU A 284 -58.26 10.34 -1.44
CA LEU A 284 -58.27 11.51 -0.57
C LEU A 284 -58.67 12.78 -1.32
N VAL A 285 -58.07 13.06 -2.49
CA VAL A 285 -58.41 14.28 -3.25
C VAL A 285 -59.78 14.21 -3.90
N SER A 286 -60.23 13.02 -4.30
CA SER A 286 -61.60 12.77 -4.77
C SER A 286 -62.64 12.66 -3.66
N LYS A 287 -62.25 12.90 -2.39
CA LYS A 287 -63.11 12.92 -1.19
C LYS A 287 -63.81 11.60 -0.88
N GLN A 288 -63.26 10.47 -1.33
CA GLN A 288 -63.75 9.13 -1.05
C GLN A 288 -63.20 8.61 0.29
N TYR A 289 -63.42 9.37 1.37
CA TYR A 289 -62.76 9.16 2.66
C TYR A 289 -63.08 7.79 3.28
N GLN A 290 -64.32 7.30 3.15
CA GLN A 290 -64.69 5.99 3.69
C GLN A 290 -63.84 4.86 3.08
N LYS A 291 -63.65 4.88 1.74
CA LYS A 291 -62.80 3.89 1.07
C LYS A 291 -61.35 3.94 1.55
N VAL A 292 -60.84 5.13 1.87
CA VAL A 292 -59.49 5.27 2.44
C VAL A 292 -59.41 4.58 3.80
N VAL A 293 -60.41 4.78 4.66
CA VAL A 293 -60.47 4.13 5.98
C VAL A 293 -60.49 2.60 5.81
N ASP A 294 -61.36 2.08 4.93
CA ASP A 294 -61.48 0.64 4.69
C ASP A 294 -60.14 0.03 4.20
N GLN A 295 -59.47 0.70 3.25
CA GLN A 295 -58.15 0.28 2.76
C GLN A 295 -57.06 0.34 3.84
N CYS A 296 -57.08 1.37 4.70
CA CYS A 296 -56.13 1.46 5.81
C CYS A 296 -56.36 0.36 6.84
N GLN A 297 -57.61 -0.05 7.09
CA GLN A 297 -57.92 -1.15 8.01
C GLN A 297 -57.40 -2.50 7.51
N ASP A 298 -57.53 -2.79 6.21
CA ASP A 298 -56.96 -4.00 5.62
C ASP A 298 -55.43 -4.06 5.78
N PHE A 299 -54.75 -2.94 5.55
CA PHE A 299 -53.30 -2.83 5.76
C PHE A 299 -52.92 -2.99 7.24
N LYS A 300 -53.70 -2.43 8.17
CA LYS A 300 -53.44 -2.59 9.60
C LYS A 300 -53.50 -4.04 10.06
N LYS A 301 -54.44 -4.84 9.55
CA LYS A 301 -54.53 -6.27 9.86
C LYS A 301 -53.27 -7.02 9.45
N LEU A 302 -52.74 -6.74 8.25
CA LEU A 302 -51.48 -7.32 7.78
C LEU A 302 -50.30 -6.96 8.70
N MET A 303 -50.26 -5.73 9.21
CA MET A 303 -49.16 -5.27 10.07
C MET A 303 -49.26 -5.76 11.51
N GLN A 304 -50.44 -6.15 11.99
CA GLN A 304 -50.60 -6.77 13.33
C GLN A 304 -49.95 -8.15 13.41
N GLU A 305 -49.78 -8.83 12.29
CA GLU A 305 -49.10 -10.12 12.20
C GLU A 305 -47.57 -9.99 12.10
N GLN A 306 -47.05 -8.76 12.01
CA GLN A 306 -45.62 -8.48 11.92
C GLN A 306 -45.12 -7.83 13.21
N ASP A 307 -44.03 -8.35 13.76
CA ASP A 307 -43.41 -7.83 14.99
C ASP A 307 -42.78 -6.43 14.83
N THR A 308 -42.79 -5.84 13.63
CA THR A 308 -42.11 -4.58 13.34
C THR A 308 -43.05 -3.52 12.78
N VAL A 309 -43.33 -2.52 13.62
CA VAL A 309 -43.96 -1.27 13.17
C VAL A 309 -42.91 -0.42 12.45
N ASN A 310 -43.14 -0.11 11.17
CA ASN A 310 -42.19 0.60 10.30
C ASN A 310 -42.71 1.98 9.88
N LEU A 311 -41.86 2.78 9.21
CA LEU A 311 -42.25 4.10 8.68
C LEU A 311 -43.42 4.04 7.68
N GLN A 312 -43.57 2.92 6.97
CA GLN A 312 -44.70 2.72 6.05
C GLN A 312 -46.02 2.66 6.82
N TYR A 313 -46.06 1.98 7.97
CA TYR A 313 -47.22 1.94 8.84
C TYR A 313 -47.66 3.33 9.29
N ILE A 314 -46.72 4.16 9.76
CA ILE A 314 -47.01 5.54 10.13
C ILE A 314 -47.58 6.34 8.95
N SER A 315 -47.01 6.18 7.75
CA SER A 315 -47.53 6.84 6.53
C SER A 315 -48.99 6.46 6.24
N ILE A 316 -49.37 5.20 6.46
CA ILE A 316 -50.76 4.74 6.32
C ILE A 316 -51.65 5.35 7.41
N LEU A 317 -51.24 5.34 8.67
CA LEU A 317 -52.00 5.98 9.75
C LEU A 317 -52.21 7.48 9.52
N GLN A 318 -51.20 8.18 9.00
CA GLN A 318 -51.32 9.60 8.65
C GLN A 318 -52.34 9.84 7.52
N LYS A 319 -52.44 8.92 6.55
CA LYS A 319 -53.47 8.98 5.50
C LYS A 319 -54.86 8.70 6.07
N GLU A 320 -54.97 7.76 7.00
CA GLU A 320 -56.22 7.48 7.73
C GLU A 320 -56.67 8.70 8.55
N VAL A 321 -55.75 9.40 9.21
CA VAL A 321 -56.01 10.68 9.89
C VAL A 321 -56.58 11.73 8.92
N LYS A 322 -56.05 11.83 7.70
CA LYS A 322 -56.59 12.74 6.67
C LYS A 322 -58.01 12.35 6.28
N ALA A 323 -58.31 11.07 6.16
CA ALA A 323 -59.63 10.56 5.83
C ALA A 323 -60.65 10.87 6.94
N TYR A 324 -60.34 10.55 8.21
CA TYR A 324 -61.23 10.86 9.33
C TYR A 324 -61.43 12.36 9.54
N LYS A 325 -60.39 13.17 9.29
CA LYS A 325 -60.55 14.63 9.25
C LYS A 325 -61.55 15.07 8.17
N GLY A 326 -61.51 14.44 6.99
CA GLY A 326 -62.47 14.66 5.92
C GLY A 326 -63.90 14.24 6.28
N LEU A 327 -64.04 13.16 7.05
CA LEU A 327 -65.31 12.68 7.62
C LEU A 327 -65.79 13.50 8.83
N LYS A 328 -64.97 14.43 9.33
CA LYS A 328 -65.21 15.23 10.55
C LYS A 328 -65.30 14.39 11.83
N ASP A 329 -64.72 13.20 11.84
CA ASP A 329 -64.60 12.36 13.04
C ASP A 329 -63.32 12.73 13.80
N PHE A 330 -63.42 13.79 14.62
CA PHE A 330 -62.26 14.32 15.35
C PHE A 330 -61.83 13.44 16.53
N GLU A 331 -62.73 12.58 17.04
CA GLU A 331 -62.40 11.62 18.09
C GLU A 331 -61.43 10.56 17.57
N LYS A 332 -61.73 9.97 16.39
CA LYS A 332 -60.80 9.04 15.74
C LYS A 332 -59.50 9.70 15.31
N VAL A 333 -59.54 10.97 14.90
CA VAL A 333 -58.31 11.74 14.60
C VAL A 333 -57.42 11.87 15.84
N ALA A 334 -57.99 12.22 16.99
CA ALA A 334 -57.23 12.35 18.23
C ALA A 334 -56.60 11.01 18.64
N ALA A 335 -57.40 9.95 18.69
CA ALA A 335 -56.93 8.60 19.05
C ALA A 335 -55.83 8.09 18.11
N LEU A 336 -55.97 8.27 16.79
CA LEU A 336 -54.95 7.88 15.83
C LEU A 336 -53.67 8.70 15.97
N ARG A 337 -53.77 10.00 16.27
CA ARG A 337 -52.58 10.84 16.50
C ARG A 337 -51.82 10.43 17.76
N GLU A 338 -52.52 10.11 18.85
CA GLU A 338 -51.89 9.55 20.06
C GLU A 338 -51.19 8.23 19.77
N SER A 339 -51.85 7.34 19.02
CA SER A 339 -51.24 6.07 18.57
C SER A 339 -49.98 6.30 17.72
N ILE A 340 -50.03 7.24 16.75
CA ILE A 340 -48.86 7.60 15.93
C ILE A 340 -47.71 8.13 16.81
N ILE A 341 -47.98 8.99 17.79
CA ILE A 341 -46.95 9.52 18.71
C ILE A 341 -46.31 8.37 19.49
N SER A 342 -47.11 7.49 20.09
CA SER A 342 -46.60 6.33 20.83
C SER A 342 -45.74 5.41 19.95
N ILE A 343 -46.13 5.20 18.70
CA ILE A 343 -45.36 4.40 17.74
C ILE A 343 -44.05 5.10 17.39
N ILE A 344 -44.07 6.41 17.12
CA ILE A 344 -42.87 7.19 16.81
C ILE A 344 -41.89 7.16 17.99
N ASP A 345 -42.37 7.29 19.21
CA ASP A 345 -41.52 7.20 20.41
C ASP A 345 -40.88 5.82 20.55
N GLY A 346 -41.64 4.76 20.27
CA GLY A 346 -41.14 3.39 20.22
C GLY A 346 -40.07 3.19 19.13
N ILE A 347 -40.30 3.68 17.92
CA ILE A 347 -39.34 3.63 16.80
C ILE A 347 -38.08 4.42 17.16
N ASN A 348 -38.21 5.65 17.65
CA ASN A 348 -37.08 6.47 18.07
C ASN A 348 -36.25 5.81 19.17
N SER A 349 -36.91 5.11 20.11
CA SER A 349 -36.21 4.33 21.13
C SER A 349 -35.43 3.16 20.52
N LYS A 350 -36.03 2.42 19.59
CA LYS A 350 -35.37 1.33 18.87
C LYS A 350 -34.22 1.84 17.99
N ASP A 351 -34.39 2.97 17.32
CA ASP A 351 -33.36 3.60 16.50
C ASP A 351 -32.17 4.06 17.36
N LYS A 352 -32.42 4.58 18.56
CA LYS A 352 -31.34 4.88 19.53
C LYS A 352 -30.59 3.62 19.95
N GLN A 353 -31.31 2.52 20.21
CA GLN A 353 -30.69 1.23 20.53
C GLN A 353 -29.87 0.69 19.35
N ASN A 354 -30.42 0.72 18.14
CA ASN A 354 -29.73 0.33 16.91
C ASN A 354 -28.50 1.19 16.67
N ALA A 355 -28.59 2.51 16.83
CA ALA A 355 -27.44 3.41 16.70
C ALA A 355 -26.35 3.12 17.73
N ALA A 356 -26.71 2.75 18.96
CA ALA A 356 -25.76 2.31 19.98
C ALA A 356 -25.11 0.96 19.60
N LEU A 357 -25.88 0.02 19.06
CA LEU A 357 -25.35 -1.26 18.55
C LEU A 357 -24.42 -1.05 17.35
N GLU A 358 -24.79 -0.19 16.40
CA GLU A 358 -23.94 0.18 15.26
C GLU A 358 -22.63 0.81 15.75
N LEU A 359 -22.71 1.74 16.71
CA LEU A 359 -21.53 2.42 17.26
C LEU A 359 -20.62 1.44 18.00
N ASN A 360 -21.18 0.55 18.82
CA ASN A 360 -20.43 -0.50 19.50
C ASN A 360 -19.77 -1.47 18.52
N ALA A 361 -20.48 -1.85 17.45
CA ALA A 361 -19.94 -2.72 16.40
C ALA A 361 -18.82 -2.03 15.61
N ILE A 362 -18.95 -0.73 15.31
CA ILE A 362 -17.91 0.08 14.68
C ILE A 362 -16.68 0.15 15.60
N HIS A 363 -16.85 0.58 16.85
CA HIS A 363 -15.73 0.67 17.80
C HIS A 363 -15.01 -0.65 17.99
N LYS A 364 -15.76 -1.75 18.16
CA LYS A 364 -15.17 -3.09 18.27
C LYS A 364 -14.39 -3.48 17.00
N ALA A 365 -14.90 -3.12 15.82
CA ALA A 365 -14.21 -3.39 14.57
C ALA A 365 -12.93 -2.53 14.43
N ASP A 366 -12.97 -1.26 14.84
CA ASP A 366 -11.81 -0.37 14.83
C ASP A 366 -10.74 -0.86 15.81
N GLU A 367 -11.11 -1.24 17.04
CA GLU A 367 -10.20 -1.84 18.03
C GLU A 367 -9.54 -3.13 17.50
N GLN A 368 -10.31 -3.99 16.84
CA GLN A 368 -9.77 -5.20 16.22
C GLN A 368 -8.80 -4.88 15.08
N GLU A 369 -9.10 -3.88 14.25
CA GLU A 369 -8.22 -3.46 13.16
C GLU A 369 -6.93 -2.83 13.68
N GLU A 370 -6.99 -1.99 14.70
CA GLU A 370 -5.82 -1.44 15.38
C GLU A 370 -4.95 -2.56 15.97
N TYR A 371 -5.55 -3.53 16.66
CA TYR A 371 -4.84 -4.69 17.18
C TYR A 371 -4.17 -5.53 16.07
N ILE A 372 -4.86 -5.79 14.96
CA ILE A 372 -4.30 -6.51 13.82
C ILE A 372 -3.16 -5.70 13.17
N ALA A 373 -3.29 -4.38 13.08
CA ALA A 373 -2.26 -3.50 12.53
C ALA A 373 -1.01 -3.50 13.41
N GLU A 374 -1.16 -3.42 14.75
CA GLU A 374 -0.07 -3.55 15.71
C GLU A 374 0.63 -4.91 15.59
N GLN A 375 -0.13 -6.01 15.53
CA GLN A 375 0.45 -7.34 15.34
C GLN A 375 1.19 -7.47 14.00
N THR A 376 0.63 -6.93 12.92
CA THR A 376 1.27 -6.95 11.61
C THR A 376 2.56 -6.16 11.59
N LEU A 377 2.60 -5.01 12.26
CA LEU A 377 3.80 -4.19 12.45
C LEU A 377 4.85 -4.96 13.27
N GLN A 378 4.47 -5.59 14.39
CA GLN A 378 5.38 -6.43 15.18
C GLN A 378 5.94 -7.59 14.36
N LEU A 379 5.10 -8.27 13.57
CA LEU A 379 5.53 -9.34 12.66
C LEU A 379 6.53 -8.83 11.62
N ARG A 380 6.30 -7.63 11.05
CA ARG A 380 7.25 -6.99 10.12
C ARG A 380 8.58 -6.70 10.80
N ILE A 381 8.58 -6.08 11.99
CA ILE A 381 9.80 -5.80 12.75
C ILE A 381 10.54 -7.10 13.05
N ARG A 382 9.84 -8.15 13.49
CA ARG A 382 10.43 -9.46 13.76
C ARG A 382 11.07 -10.06 12.51
N ASN A 383 10.38 -10.03 11.37
CA ASN A 383 10.90 -10.59 10.12
C ASN A 383 12.12 -9.81 9.61
N ILE A 384 12.12 -8.48 9.71
CA ILE A 384 13.28 -7.64 9.37
C ILE A 384 14.46 -7.97 10.28
N SER A 385 14.21 -8.12 11.59
CA SER A 385 15.24 -8.50 12.57
C SER A 385 15.83 -9.88 12.27
N LEU A 386 14.99 -10.87 11.95
CA LEU A 386 15.45 -12.21 11.56
C LEU A 386 16.28 -12.18 10.26
N ALA A 387 15.87 -11.40 9.26
CA ALA A 387 16.64 -11.22 8.04
C ALA A 387 18.02 -10.61 8.33
N PHE A 388 18.08 -9.60 9.19
CA PHE A 388 19.33 -8.97 9.62
C PHE A 388 20.26 -9.97 10.35
N LEU A 389 19.74 -10.74 11.31
CA LEU A 389 20.50 -11.82 11.96
C LEU A 389 21.00 -12.86 10.95
N GLY A 390 20.18 -13.21 9.95
CA GLY A 390 20.59 -14.07 8.84
C GLY A 390 21.77 -13.51 8.06
N CYS A 391 21.76 -12.22 7.72
CA CYS A 391 22.88 -11.55 7.06
C CYS A 391 24.16 -11.57 7.92
N VAL A 392 24.05 -11.28 9.22
CA VAL A 392 25.20 -11.29 10.16
C VAL A 392 25.81 -12.68 10.28
N THR A 393 24.99 -13.72 10.43
CA THR A 393 25.47 -15.11 10.49
C THR A 393 26.16 -15.55 9.21
N CYS A 394 25.64 -15.18 8.04
CA CYS A 394 26.29 -15.40 6.75
C CYS A 394 27.66 -14.72 6.66
N LEU A 395 27.78 -13.47 7.16
CA LEU A 395 29.05 -12.75 7.20
C LEU A 395 30.08 -13.44 8.12
N ILE A 396 29.65 -13.89 9.30
CA ILE A 396 30.52 -14.64 10.23
C ILE A 396 31.01 -15.93 9.59
N LEU A 397 30.12 -16.71 8.97
CA LEU A 397 30.48 -17.94 8.27
C LEU A 397 31.45 -17.68 7.11
N PHE A 398 31.27 -16.57 6.38
CA PHE A 398 32.19 -16.17 5.32
C PHE A 398 33.60 -15.84 5.85
N VAL A 399 33.69 -15.12 6.97
CA VAL A 399 34.97 -14.83 7.63
C VAL A 399 35.64 -16.11 8.12
N LEU A 400 34.89 -16.99 8.81
CA LEU A 400 35.41 -18.29 9.27
C LEU A 400 35.90 -19.16 8.11
N TRP A 401 35.15 -19.19 7.00
CA TRP A 401 35.56 -19.89 5.77
C TRP A 401 36.85 -19.31 5.20
N ARG A 402 37.01 -17.98 5.18
CA ARG A 402 38.23 -17.31 4.71
C ARG A 402 39.44 -17.68 5.58
N ILE A 403 39.28 -17.66 6.91
CA ILE A 403 40.33 -18.06 7.87
C ILE A 403 40.72 -19.51 7.65
N TRP A 404 39.73 -20.42 7.55
CA TRP A 404 39.98 -21.84 7.32
C TRP A 404 40.72 -22.10 6.00
N ARG A 405 40.29 -21.44 4.91
CA ARG A 405 40.96 -21.50 3.60
C ARG A 405 42.41 -21.02 3.69
N HIS A 406 42.66 -19.90 4.38
CA HIS A 406 44.00 -19.37 4.59
C HIS A 406 44.89 -20.38 5.33
N THR A 407 44.39 -20.96 6.42
CA THR A 407 45.13 -21.97 7.20
C THR A 407 45.47 -23.22 6.38
N ILE A 408 44.58 -23.68 5.50
CA ILE A 408 44.87 -24.79 4.59
C ILE A 408 45.98 -24.43 3.61
N ILE A 409 45.91 -23.24 3.00
CA ILE A 409 46.93 -22.77 2.05
C ILE A 409 48.30 -22.67 2.74
N VAL A 410 48.35 -22.10 3.95
CA VAL A 410 49.59 -22.01 4.74
C VAL A 410 50.14 -23.40 5.08
N LYS A 411 49.31 -24.34 5.55
CA LYS A 411 49.75 -25.72 5.82
C LYS A 411 50.28 -26.40 4.56
N TYR A 412 49.66 -26.18 3.40
CA TYR A 412 50.12 -26.71 2.13
C TYR A 412 51.47 -26.11 1.71
N LYS A 413 51.62 -24.78 1.78
CA LYS A 413 52.89 -24.09 1.50
C LYS A 413 54.01 -24.55 2.45
N ASN A 414 53.73 -24.67 3.74
CA ASN A 414 54.70 -25.14 4.74
C ASN A 414 55.13 -26.59 4.46
N LYS A 415 54.21 -27.46 4.03
CA LYS A 415 54.53 -28.84 3.64
C LYS A 415 55.43 -28.88 2.41
N MET A 416 55.19 -28.01 1.43
CA MET A 416 56.04 -27.89 0.23
C MET A 416 57.43 -27.35 0.56
N LEU A 417 57.52 -26.29 1.39
CA LEU A 417 58.80 -25.74 1.87
C LEU A 417 59.60 -26.78 2.64
N ALA A 418 58.98 -27.54 3.54
CA ALA A 418 59.64 -28.61 4.28
C ALA A 418 60.19 -29.71 3.35
N LYS A 419 59.47 -30.02 2.27
CA LYS A 419 59.93 -30.97 1.24
C LYS A 419 61.17 -30.44 0.49
N PHE A 420 61.15 -29.17 0.09
CA PHE A 420 62.29 -28.50 -0.54
C PHE A 420 63.52 -28.40 0.38
N ILE A 421 63.32 -28.11 1.67
CA ILE A 421 64.41 -28.06 2.67
C ILE A 421 65.05 -29.44 2.84
N ASN A 422 64.24 -30.50 2.90
CA ASN A 422 64.74 -31.88 3.01
C ASN A 422 65.49 -32.34 1.74
N GLU A 423 65.05 -31.96 0.54
CA GLU A 423 65.80 -32.19 -0.71
C GLU A 423 67.15 -31.46 -0.73
N LYS A 424 67.18 -30.20 -0.26
CA LYS A 424 68.43 -29.41 -0.17
C LYS A 424 69.43 -29.96 0.87
N LEU A 425 68.92 -30.57 1.94
CA LEU A 425 69.73 -31.26 2.95
C LEU A 425 70.25 -32.61 2.45
N ALA A 426 69.46 -33.38 1.70
CA ALA A 426 69.91 -34.63 1.08
C ALA A 426 71.05 -34.38 0.06
N GLY A 427 70.97 -33.31 -0.74
CA GLY A 427 72.04 -32.92 -1.66
C GLY A 427 73.34 -32.41 -0.99
N LYS A 428 73.30 -32.05 0.31
CA LYS A 428 74.49 -31.70 1.10
C LYS A 428 75.16 -32.90 1.77
N VAL A 429 74.49 -34.06 1.84
CA VAL A 429 75.05 -35.28 2.44
C VAL A 429 75.93 -36.05 1.44
N GLU A 430 75.70 -35.93 0.14
CA GLU A 430 76.52 -36.61 -0.88
C GLU A 430 77.86 -35.92 -1.20
N ASN A 431 78.05 -34.65 -0.83
CA ASN A 431 79.19 -33.84 -1.29
C ASN A 431 80.19 -33.48 -0.18
N LYS A 432 80.37 -34.35 0.81
CA LYS A 432 81.33 -34.15 1.92
C LYS A 432 82.19 -35.38 2.18
N GLN A 433 82.94 -35.80 1.17
CA GLN A 433 84.07 -36.72 1.36
C GLN A 433 85.15 -36.52 0.28
N LEU A 434 85.88 -35.38 0.31
CA LEU A 434 87.35 -35.29 0.09
C LEU A 434 87.87 -33.83 0.22
N PHE A 435 88.63 -33.58 1.30
CA PHE A 435 89.82 -32.73 1.51
C PHE A 435 89.94 -31.23 1.06
N ILE A 436 90.12 -30.35 2.08
CA ILE A 436 91.25 -29.41 2.42
C ILE A 436 91.91 -28.64 1.24
N ASP A 437 92.03 -27.30 1.15
CA ASP A 437 92.51 -26.21 2.05
C ASP A 437 92.11 -24.81 1.48
N GLY A 438 92.07 -23.76 2.34
CA GLY A 438 92.38 -22.35 1.95
C GLY A 438 91.27 -21.35 1.59
N ASP A 439 91.11 -20.33 2.46
CA ASP A 439 90.64 -18.94 2.28
C ASP A 439 89.23 -18.54 1.75
N ALA A 440 88.72 -17.50 2.44
CA ALA A 440 87.72 -16.49 2.05
C ALA A 440 86.19 -16.74 2.16
N GLU A 441 85.57 -15.70 2.75
CA GLU A 441 84.19 -15.21 2.67
C GLU A 441 83.01 -15.90 3.37
N ASP A 442 82.20 -15.00 3.95
CA ASP A 442 81.11 -15.19 4.92
C ASP A 442 79.74 -14.93 4.20
N PRO A 443 78.61 -14.84 4.90
CA PRO A 443 77.45 -15.74 4.83
C PRO A 443 76.35 -15.29 3.85
N ILE A 444 75.45 -16.22 3.44
CA ILE A 444 74.16 -15.83 2.84
C ILE A 444 72.97 -16.54 3.49
N ALA A 445 72.06 -15.67 3.92
CA ALA A 445 70.80 -15.88 4.59
C ALA A 445 69.64 -16.35 3.69
N VAL A 446 68.56 -16.72 4.37
CA VAL A 446 67.25 -17.15 3.89
C VAL A 446 66.54 -16.06 3.05
N PRO A 447 65.82 -16.40 1.96
CA PRO A 447 64.83 -15.51 1.36
C PRO A 447 63.44 -15.74 1.96
N LEU A 448 62.81 -14.66 2.44
CA LEU A 448 61.38 -14.58 2.73
C LEU A 448 60.76 -13.49 1.83
N ASP A 449 59.76 -13.92 1.06
CA ASP A 449 58.66 -13.20 0.38
C ASP A 449 58.93 -11.96 -0.50
N LEU A 450 58.43 -12.00 -1.75
CA LEU A 450 57.22 -11.27 -2.21
C LEU A 450 57.07 -11.33 -3.76
N GLU A 451 55.88 -11.71 -4.23
CA GLU A 451 55.36 -11.31 -5.55
C GLU A 451 54.89 -9.83 -5.50
N PRO A 452 54.49 -9.20 -6.62
CA PRO A 452 55.17 -9.03 -7.91
C PRO A 452 55.23 -7.54 -8.34
N GLU A 453 55.81 -7.33 -9.53
CA GLU A 453 55.51 -6.28 -10.52
C GLU A 453 56.59 -5.22 -10.83
N THR A 454 57.06 -5.36 -12.07
CA THR A 454 57.21 -4.34 -13.13
C THR A 454 58.46 -3.47 -13.18
N GLY A 455 59.21 -3.64 -14.28
CA GLY A 455 59.50 -2.51 -15.16
C GLY A 455 60.97 -2.10 -15.32
N PHE A 456 61.60 -2.64 -16.36
CA PHE A 456 62.64 -2.03 -17.22
C PHE A 456 64.03 -1.65 -16.67
N SER A 457 65.00 -2.48 -17.06
CA SER A 457 66.25 -2.19 -17.81
C SER A 457 66.91 -0.81 -17.66
N GLU A 458 68.16 -0.80 -17.18
CA GLU A 458 69.33 -0.60 -18.06
C GLU A 458 70.61 -1.09 -17.36
N LYS A 459 71.47 -1.73 -18.17
CA LYS A 459 72.83 -2.15 -17.81
C LYS A 459 73.75 -0.93 -17.93
N ASP A 460 74.74 -0.83 -17.05
CA ASP A 460 76.11 -0.52 -17.46
C ASP A 460 77.10 -1.05 -16.41
N ASP A 461 78.11 -1.75 -16.92
CA ASP A 461 79.29 -2.27 -16.23
C ASP A 461 80.18 -1.12 -15.73
N LEU A 462 80.83 -1.30 -14.57
CA LEU A 462 82.23 -0.91 -14.30
C LEU A 462 82.71 -1.45 -12.93
N SER A 463 84.04 -1.56 -12.83
CA SER A 463 84.85 -2.56 -12.12
C SER A 463 85.04 -2.41 -10.59
N PRO A 464 85.50 -3.48 -9.89
CA PRO A 464 85.68 -3.52 -8.44
C PRO A 464 87.13 -3.21 -8.04
N ASP A 465 87.44 -1.95 -7.72
CA ASP A 465 88.74 -1.56 -7.11
C ASP A 465 88.63 -0.53 -5.96
N GLU A 466 87.44 -0.35 -5.37
CA GLU A 466 87.22 0.54 -4.21
C GLU A 466 86.49 -0.20 -3.06
N VAL A 467 87.15 -1.15 -2.37
CA VAL A 467 86.55 -1.90 -1.25
C VAL A 467 87.20 -1.58 0.12
N VAL A 468 88.09 -0.59 0.18
CA VAL A 468 88.67 -0.10 1.45
C VAL A 468 88.06 1.24 1.92
N GLU A 469 87.22 1.90 1.10
CA GLU A 469 86.51 3.16 1.45
C GLU A 469 85.17 2.96 2.22
N SER A 470 84.64 1.74 2.34
CA SER A 470 83.21 1.52 2.61
C SER A 470 82.72 1.66 4.06
N ARG A 471 83.57 1.64 5.09
CA ARG A 471 83.14 1.88 6.49
C ARG A 471 83.29 3.33 6.94
N GLU A 472 84.31 4.03 6.44
CA GLU A 472 84.51 5.46 6.72
C GLU A 472 83.44 6.30 6.02
N GLU A 473 83.09 5.94 4.77
CA GLU A 473 82.05 6.63 4.02
C GLU A 473 80.65 6.45 4.66
N GLU A 474 80.33 5.28 5.22
CA GLU A 474 79.06 5.05 5.93
C GLU A 474 78.93 5.92 7.20
N ASP A 475 80.00 6.09 7.96
CA ASP A 475 80.01 6.92 9.17
C ASP A 475 80.02 8.43 8.85
N GLU A 476 80.64 8.84 7.74
CA GLU A 476 80.49 10.18 7.18
C GLU A 476 79.06 10.44 6.69
N ASN A 477 78.47 9.50 5.96
CA ASN A 477 77.08 9.58 5.47
C ASN A 477 76.09 9.77 6.63
N LYS A 478 76.30 9.12 7.78
CA LYS A 478 75.49 9.33 8.99
C LYS A 478 75.61 10.76 9.55
N LYS A 479 76.81 11.33 9.57
CA LYS A 479 77.04 12.72 10.04
C LYS A 479 76.38 13.71 9.09
N ILE A 480 76.56 13.53 7.79
CA ILE A 480 75.97 14.37 6.74
C ILE A 480 74.45 14.27 6.78
N PHE A 481 73.89 13.07 6.90
CA PHE A 481 72.44 12.87 7.03
C PHE A 481 71.89 13.54 8.28
N LYS A 482 72.59 13.48 9.41
CA LYS A 482 72.16 14.14 10.64
C LYS A 482 72.05 15.66 10.48
N GLU A 483 73.00 16.26 9.78
CA GLU A 483 72.97 17.70 9.49
C GLU A 483 71.90 18.05 8.46
N LEU A 484 71.76 17.26 7.38
CA LEU A 484 70.66 17.40 6.42
C LEU A 484 69.30 17.35 7.11
N ASN A 485 69.08 16.32 7.92
CA ASN A 485 67.82 16.12 8.62
C ASN A 485 67.53 17.26 9.59
N ARG A 486 68.57 17.82 10.23
CA ARG A 486 68.44 19.02 11.06
C ARG A 486 67.92 20.20 10.23
N ILE A 487 68.54 20.50 9.09
CA ILE A 487 68.15 21.60 8.20
C ILE A 487 66.73 21.38 7.66
N VAL A 488 66.45 20.21 7.09
CA VAL A 488 65.15 19.86 6.50
C VAL A 488 64.02 19.98 7.52
N VAL A 489 64.23 19.54 8.76
CA VAL A 489 63.21 19.60 9.81
C VAL A 489 63.09 21.00 10.41
N GLN A 490 64.21 21.69 10.66
CA GLN A 490 64.25 23.03 11.27
C GLN A 490 63.65 24.08 10.35
N ASP A 491 64.00 24.07 9.07
CA ASP A 491 63.54 25.03 8.07
C ASP A 491 62.25 24.56 7.38
N GLN A 492 61.69 23.43 7.82
CA GLN A 492 60.45 22.84 7.30
C GLN A 492 60.44 22.66 5.77
N LEU A 493 61.60 22.39 5.16
CA LEU A 493 61.74 22.31 3.70
C LEU A 493 60.80 21.26 3.08
N TYR A 494 60.48 20.20 3.85
CA TYR A 494 59.57 19.14 3.45
C TYR A 494 58.14 19.63 3.18
N LEU A 495 57.74 20.83 3.60
CA LEU A 495 56.42 21.41 3.31
C LEU A 495 56.33 21.98 1.89
N SER A 496 57.46 22.24 1.22
CA SER A 496 57.44 22.68 -0.18
C SER A 496 57.07 21.51 -1.10
N PRO A 497 55.99 21.57 -1.89
CA PRO A 497 55.61 20.52 -2.83
C PRO A 497 56.62 20.34 -3.98
N GLU A 498 57.38 21.40 -4.28
CA GLU A 498 58.38 21.46 -5.35
C GLU A 498 59.75 20.95 -4.92
N LEU A 499 59.95 20.60 -3.64
CA LEU A 499 61.23 20.12 -3.13
C LEU A 499 61.71 18.90 -3.92
N SER A 500 62.83 19.06 -4.62
CA SER A 500 63.48 18.02 -5.39
C SER A 500 64.63 17.39 -4.63
N ARG A 501 65.09 16.24 -5.13
CA ARG A 501 66.28 15.57 -4.59
C ARG A 501 67.52 16.45 -4.80
N GLU A 502 67.58 17.12 -5.94
CA GLU A 502 68.68 17.98 -6.36
C GLU A 502 68.87 19.16 -5.39
N ASP A 503 67.77 19.74 -4.90
CA ASP A 503 67.81 20.84 -3.92
C ASP A 503 68.49 20.41 -2.61
N LEU A 504 68.13 19.23 -2.09
CA LEU A 504 68.73 18.72 -0.85
C LEU A 504 70.16 18.22 -1.06
N ALA A 505 70.48 17.66 -2.22
CA ALA A 505 71.82 17.22 -2.55
C ALA A 505 72.80 18.40 -2.60
N GLN A 506 72.36 19.56 -3.09
CA GLN A 506 73.16 20.80 -3.08
C GLN A 506 73.43 21.33 -1.67
N ILE A 507 72.45 21.25 -0.75
CA ILE A 507 72.60 21.71 0.65
C ILE A 507 73.75 20.98 1.37
N VAL A 508 73.94 19.70 1.09
CA VAL A 508 75.03 18.88 1.67
C VAL A 508 76.21 18.67 0.73
N HIS A 509 76.25 19.40 -0.40
CA HIS A 509 77.31 19.33 -1.40
C HIS A 509 77.62 17.89 -1.91
N LEU A 510 76.58 17.07 -2.09
CA LEU A 510 76.69 15.72 -2.63
C LEU A 510 76.16 15.64 -4.06
N ASN A 511 76.70 14.71 -4.84
CA ASN A 511 76.10 14.33 -6.12
C ASN A 511 74.84 13.46 -5.89
N ASN A 512 73.97 13.38 -6.90
CA ASN A 512 72.69 12.68 -6.82
C ASN A 512 72.79 11.18 -6.47
N ALA A 513 73.87 10.51 -6.91
CA ALA A 513 74.08 9.08 -6.64
C ALA A 513 74.46 8.84 -5.18
N ARG A 514 75.45 9.58 -4.66
CA ARG A 514 75.88 9.52 -3.25
C ARG A 514 74.76 9.98 -2.30
N PHE A 515 73.99 11.00 -2.68
CA PHE A 515 72.82 11.42 -1.93
C PHE A 515 71.75 10.32 -1.83
N ALA A 516 71.40 9.68 -2.94
CA ALA A 516 70.39 8.61 -2.94
C ALA A 516 70.84 7.41 -2.09
N ARG A 517 72.13 7.05 -2.15
CA ARG A 517 72.74 6.02 -1.31
C ARG A 517 72.66 6.40 0.18
N MET A 518 73.13 7.59 0.53
CA MET A 518 73.12 8.12 1.91
C MET A 518 71.71 8.17 2.51
N ILE A 519 70.69 8.64 1.75
CA ILE A 519 69.30 8.62 2.22
C ILE A 519 68.80 7.20 2.47
N LYS A 520 69.08 6.27 1.56
CA LYS A 520 68.63 4.88 1.69
C LYS A 520 69.28 4.16 2.87
N GLU A 521 70.57 4.38 3.09
CA GLU A 521 71.32 3.85 4.23
C GLU A 521 70.76 4.34 5.57
N ASN A 522 70.44 5.64 5.67
CA ASN A 522 70.04 6.26 6.94
C ASN A 522 68.54 6.16 7.24
N THR A 523 67.69 6.06 6.23
CA THR A 523 66.22 6.06 6.40
C THR A 523 65.56 4.73 6.05
N GLY A 524 66.29 3.82 5.40
CA GLY A 524 65.74 2.57 4.86
C GLY A 524 64.80 2.77 3.65
N THR A 525 64.67 4.00 3.14
CA THR A 525 63.79 4.34 2.03
C THR A 525 64.44 5.34 1.08
N ASN A 526 63.81 5.63 -0.06
CA ASN A 526 64.30 6.63 -1.00
C ASN A 526 63.92 8.06 -0.55
N PHE A 527 64.43 9.09 -1.24
CA PHE A 527 64.12 10.50 -0.98
C PHE A 527 62.62 10.77 -0.80
N ASN A 528 61.78 10.28 -1.72
CA ASN A 528 60.34 10.47 -1.63
C ASN A 528 59.76 9.81 -0.38
N GLY A 529 60.25 8.64 0.02
CA GLY A 529 59.83 7.98 1.26
C GLY A 529 60.18 8.80 2.50
N TYR A 530 61.40 9.31 2.56
CA TYR A 530 61.87 10.15 3.67
C TYR A 530 61.04 11.43 3.82
N ILE A 531 60.85 12.18 2.72
CA ILE A 531 60.05 13.42 2.74
C ILE A 531 58.59 13.15 3.06
N ASN A 532 57.98 12.12 2.46
CA ASN A 532 56.58 11.79 2.72
C ASN A 532 56.35 11.36 4.17
N GLU A 533 57.32 10.71 4.83
CA GLU A 533 57.21 10.39 6.24
C GLU A 533 57.14 11.64 7.12
N LEU A 534 57.98 12.64 6.85
CA LEU A 534 57.94 13.94 7.53
C LEU A 534 56.60 14.66 7.27
N ARG A 535 56.14 14.71 6.01
CA ARG A 535 54.85 15.31 5.63
C ARG A 535 53.66 14.64 6.32
N ILE A 536 53.63 13.30 6.42
CA ILE A 536 52.56 12.58 7.12
C ILE A 536 52.57 12.91 8.62
N ASN A 537 53.75 12.94 9.25
CA ASN A 537 53.85 13.28 10.66
C ASN A 537 53.34 14.70 10.94
N TYR A 538 53.64 15.65 10.06
CA TYR A 538 53.11 17.02 10.14
C TYR A 538 51.59 17.07 9.87
N ALA A 539 51.08 16.33 8.88
CA ALA A 539 49.64 16.23 8.63
C ALA A 539 48.87 15.69 9.86
N ILE A 540 49.43 14.73 10.60
CA ILE A 540 48.86 14.25 11.88
C ILE A 540 48.82 15.37 12.93
N GLN A 541 49.86 16.21 13.01
CA GLN A 541 49.89 17.35 13.93
C GLN A 541 48.83 18.39 13.56
N LEU A 542 48.72 18.77 12.28
CA LEU A 542 47.71 19.71 11.79
C LEU A 542 46.29 19.22 12.05
N LEU A 543 46.01 17.93 11.83
CA LEU A 543 44.70 17.33 12.11
C LEU A 543 44.30 17.40 13.59
N LYS A 544 45.28 17.41 14.51
CA LYS A 544 45.05 17.56 15.95
C LYS A 544 44.88 19.02 16.37
N GLN A 545 45.70 19.91 15.83
CA GLN A 545 45.71 21.32 16.21
C GLN A 545 44.59 22.13 15.55
N HIS A 546 44.18 21.75 14.33
CA HIS A 546 43.20 22.45 13.52
C HIS A 546 42.08 21.51 13.06
N PRO A 547 41.19 21.05 13.97
CA PRO A 547 40.10 20.14 13.62
C PRO A 547 39.14 20.73 12.58
N ASN A 548 39.07 22.06 12.43
CA ASN A 548 38.20 22.70 11.46
C ASN A 548 38.75 22.70 10.02
N TYR A 549 40.03 22.34 9.82
CA TYR A 549 40.61 22.36 8.47
C TYR A 549 40.06 21.22 7.60
N THR A 550 39.84 21.51 6.32
CA THR A 550 39.45 20.48 5.35
C THR A 550 40.64 19.56 5.06
N ILE A 551 40.39 18.28 4.73
CA ILE A 551 41.48 17.35 4.39
C ILE A 551 42.30 17.84 3.17
N ARG A 552 41.67 18.62 2.29
CA ARG A 552 42.37 19.29 1.19
C ARG A 552 43.36 20.34 1.70
N ALA A 553 42.92 21.23 2.59
CA ALA A 553 43.80 22.23 3.20
C ALA A 553 44.96 21.56 3.97
N ILE A 554 44.69 20.46 4.68
CA ILE A 554 45.74 19.67 5.35
C ILE A 554 46.75 19.09 4.35
N ALA A 555 46.30 18.64 3.17
CA ALA A 555 47.19 18.14 2.14
C ALA A 555 48.08 19.25 1.57
N ASP A 556 47.49 20.41 1.30
CA ASP A 556 48.20 21.58 0.75
C ASP A 556 49.24 22.10 1.77
N GLU A 557 48.85 22.29 3.03
CA GLU A 557 49.74 22.76 4.12
C GLU A 557 50.85 21.75 4.46
N ALA A 558 50.60 20.45 4.31
CA ALA A 558 51.60 19.40 4.53
C ALA A 558 52.49 19.12 3.30
N GLY A 559 52.39 19.92 2.23
CA GLY A 559 53.25 19.82 1.07
C GLY A 559 52.93 18.66 0.11
N PHE A 560 51.71 18.11 0.14
CA PHE A 560 51.29 17.07 -0.80
C PHE A 560 50.75 17.66 -2.09
N ASN A 561 51.27 17.17 -3.23
CA ASN A 561 50.80 17.57 -4.57
C ASN A 561 49.33 17.22 -4.86
N SER A 562 48.73 16.31 -4.08
CA SER A 562 47.31 16.01 -4.20
C SER A 562 46.74 15.32 -2.95
N THR A 563 45.46 15.53 -2.69
CA THR A 563 44.72 14.87 -1.61
C THR A 563 44.74 13.33 -1.71
N PRO A 564 44.60 12.68 -2.89
CA PRO A 564 44.72 11.23 -3.00
C PRO A 564 46.06 10.65 -2.51
N ILE A 565 47.18 11.36 -2.74
CA ILE A 565 48.50 10.93 -2.25
C ILE A 565 48.53 10.96 -0.72
N LEU A 566 48.02 12.04 -0.10
CA LEU A 566 47.86 12.10 1.36
C LEU A 566 47.01 10.92 1.86
N TYR A 567 45.85 10.66 1.26
CA TYR A 567 44.99 9.55 1.70
C TYR A 567 45.69 8.19 1.65
N SER A 568 46.40 7.90 0.56
CA SER A 568 47.12 6.63 0.38
C SER A 568 48.25 6.49 1.42
N MET A 569 49.10 7.51 1.55
CA MET A 569 50.26 7.48 2.44
C MET A 569 49.85 7.51 3.92
N PHE A 570 48.86 8.32 4.28
CA PHE A 570 48.35 8.41 5.65
C PHE A 570 47.74 7.07 6.08
N LYS A 571 46.95 6.42 5.22
CA LYS A 571 46.40 5.09 5.49
C LYS A 571 47.47 4.01 5.58
N LYS A 572 48.48 4.06 4.71
CA LYS A 572 49.62 3.14 4.77
C LYS A 572 50.40 3.26 6.10
N LYS A 573 50.59 4.48 6.62
CA LYS A 573 51.35 4.73 7.85
C LYS A 573 50.52 4.48 9.13
N THR A 574 49.27 4.92 9.16
CA THR A 574 48.44 4.95 10.38
C THR A 574 47.39 3.84 10.46
N GLY A 575 47.10 3.17 9.35
CA GLY A 575 46.00 2.20 9.23
C GLY A 575 44.62 2.83 9.02
N MET A 576 44.48 4.15 9.12
CA MET A 576 43.23 4.91 8.96
C MET A 576 43.37 5.96 7.87
N THR A 577 42.27 6.37 7.22
CA THR A 577 42.29 7.54 6.34
C THR A 577 42.37 8.84 7.15
N PRO A 578 42.86 9.96 6.57
CA PRO A 578 42.87 11.26 7.25
C PRO A 578 41.48 11.69 7.76
N TYR A 579 40.42 11.36 7.01
CA TYR A 579 39.04 11.65 7.40
C TYR A 579 38.58 10.81 8.59
N GLU A 580 38.88 9.50 8.61
CA GLU A 580 38.58 8.63 9.75
C GLU A 580 39.34 9.07 11.01
N PHE A 581 40.61 9.45 10.85
CA PHE A 581 41.42 9.98 11.95
C PHE A 581 40.86 11.31 12.50
N LYS A 582 40.44 12.22 11.62
CA LYS A 582 39.79 13.48 11.98
C LYS A 582 38.51 13.25 12.79
N LYS A 583 37.63 12.37 12.29
CA LYS A 583 36.37 12.02 12.97
C LYS A 583 36.61 11.37 14.33
N ALA A 584 37.65 10.54 14.45
CA ALA A 584 38.04 9.94 15.72
C ALA A 584 38.54 11.00 16.71
N GLN A 585 39.32 12.00 16.26
CA GLN A 585 39.75 13.13 17.09
C GLN A 585 38.57 14.01 17.55
N GLU A 586 37.60 14.31 16.69
CA GLU A 586 36.37 15.05 17.05
C GLU A 586 35.52 14.33 18.11
N SER A 587 35.64 13.00 18.23
CA SER A 587 34.94 12.23 19.27
C SER A 587 35.70 12.12 20.60
N LEU A 588 36.96 12.54 20.63
CA LEU A 588 37.86 12.43 21.79
C LEU A 588 38.12 13.77 22.50
N GLY A 589 37.77 14.90 21.89
CA GLY A 589 37.79 16.24 22.47
C GLY A 589 36.40 16.85 22.48
#